data_AF-A0A2Z2PJI8-F1
#
_entry.id   AF-A0A2Z2PJI8-F1
#
_cell.length_a   1.000
_cell.length_b   1.000
_cell.length_c   1.000
_cell.angle_alpha   90.00
_cell.angle_beta   90.00
_cell.angle_gamma   90.00
#
_symmetry.space_group_name_H-M   'P 1'
#
loop_
_entity.id
_entity.type
_entity.pdbx_description
1 polymer ?
#
loop_
_entity_poly.entity_id
_entity_poly.type
_entity_poly.pdbx_seq_one_letter_code
_entity_poly.pdbx_strand_id
1 'polypeptide(L)'
;MLILTVSPDQYQHQNSYLKQMHRLRAEVFGNRLKWDVAIEDGGERDQYDELSPTYILATFGGQRVVGCARLLPASGPTMLERTFPQLLATGSLSATTAMIESSRFCVDTTLPTGRAGRQLHLATLTMFAGIIEWSMANGYDEIVTATDLRFERILKRAGWPMTRLGEPVAIGNTVAVAGHLPADRKSFERVCPPGYRSIIADDNGRPLRSAA
;
A
#
# COMPACT_ATOMS: atom_id res chain seq x y z
N MET A 1 14.58 7.20 4.37
CA MET A 1 13.24 7.30 3.76
C MET A 1 12.28 7.65 4.87
N LEU A 2 11.18 8.31 4.54
CA LEU A 2 10.18 8.75 5.52
C LEU A 2 8.80 8.31 5.04
N ILE A 3 8.01 7.73 5.93
CA ILE A 3 6.59 7.50 5.68
C ILE A 3 5.82 8.78 5.97
N LEU A 4 5.01 9.20 5.00
CA LEU A 4 4.01 10.25 5.13
C LEU A 4 2.63 9.61 4.94
N THR A 5 1.79 9.73 5.95
CA THR A 5 0.37 9.37 5.86
C THR A 5 -0.41 10.57 5.38
N VAL A 6 -1.28 10.38 4.38
CA VAL A 6 -2.18 11.41 3.87
C VAL A 6 -3.61 10.92 4.00
N SER A 7 -4.27 11.37 5.07
CA SER A 7 -5.70 11.16 5.34
C SER A 7 -6.57 12.17 4.57
N PRO A 8 -7.88 11.93 4.40
CA PRO A 8 -8.78 12.78 3.60
C PRO A 8 -8.77 14.27 3.97
N ASP A 9 -8.68 14.59 5.26
CA ASP A 9 -8.58 15.95 5.81
C ASP A 9 -7.32 16.69 5.34
N GLN A 10 -6.30 15.98 4.85
CA GLN A 10 -5.00 16.55 4.46
C GLN A 10 -4.80 16.65 2.96
N TYR A 11 -5.77 16.22 2.15
CA TYR A 11 -5.63 16.19 0.69
C TYR A 11 -5.29 17.55 0.10
N GLN A 12 -5.89 18.62 0.62
CA GLN A 12 -5.61 19.98 0.16
C GLN A 12 -4.18 20.39 0.48
N HIS A 13 -3.72 20.13 1.70
CA HIS A 13 -2.37 20.48 2.17
C HIS A 13 -1.27 19.65 1.50
N GLN A 14 -1.55 18.38 1.17
CA GLN A 14 -0.60 17.42 0.61
C GLN A 14 -0.81 17.17 -0.89
N ASN A 15 -1.49 18.07 -1.59
CA ASN A 15 -1.85 17.92 -3.01
C ASN A 15 -0.63 17.63 -3.91
N SER A 16 0.52 18.25 -3.62
CA SER A 16 1.76 18.01 -4.36
C SER A 16 2.24 16.56 -4.26
N TYR A 17 2.14 15.93 -3.07
CA TYR A 17 2.47 14.52 -2.87
C TYR A 17 1.45 13.60 -3.53
N LEU A 18 0.15 13.92 -3.45
CA LEU A 18 -0.90 13.14 -4.11
C LEU A 18 -0.74 13.13 -5.64
N LYS A 19 -0.42 14.29 -6.24
CA LYS A 19 -0.10 14.37 -7.68
C LYS A 19 1.10 13.52 -8.07
N GLN A 20 2.17 13.55 -7.26
CA GLN A 20 3.34 12.68 -7.49
C GLN A 20 2.97 11.19 -7.35
N MET A 21 2.14 10.84 -6.37
CA MET A 21 1.66 9.49 -6.14
C MET A 21 0.86 8.96 -7.34
N HIS A 22 -0.11 9.71 -7.87
CA HIS A 22 -0.87 9.27 -9.06
C HIS A 22 0.01 9.10 -10.30
N ARG A 23 1.01 9.97 -10.49
CA ARG A 23 2.01 9.81 -11.57
C ARG A 23 2.86 8.56 -11.38
N LEU A 24 3.30 8.28 -10.15
CA LEU A 24 4.02 7.04 -9.83
C LEU A 24 3.15 5.81 -10.13
N ARG A 25 1.87 5.85 -9.78
CA ARG A 25 0.92 4.77 -10.09
C ARG A 25 0.77 4.57 -11.60
N ALA A 26 0.63 5.64 -12.39
CA ALA A 26 0.56 5.55 -13.85
C ALA A 26 1.82 4.90 -14.46
N GLU A 27 2.99 5.31 -13.99
CA GLU A 27 4.26 4.73 -14.44
C GLU A 27 4.39 3.24 -14.06
N VAL A 28 3.99 2.88 -12.84
CA VAL A 28 4.11 1.49 -12.38
C VAL A 28 3.05 0.59 -13.00
N PHE A 29 1.76 0.93 -12.86
CA PHE A 29 0.66 0.05 -13.25
C PHE A 29 0.43 0.08 -14.76
N GLY A 30 0.38 1.26 -15.37
CA GLY A 30 0.18 1.40 -16.81
C GLY A 30 1.44 1.12 -17.61
N ASN A 31 2.53 1.83 -17.35
CA ASN A 31 3.72 1.74 -18.22
C ASN A 31 4.53 0.47 -17.99
N ARG A 32 4.88 0.15 -16.75
CA ARG A 32 5.77 -0.97 -16.42
C ARG A 32 5.05 -2.31 -16.34
N LEU A 33 3.95 -2.38 -15.60
CA LEU A 33 3.20 -3.62 -15.41
C LEU A 33 2.20 -3.90 -16.54
N LYS A 34 1.89 -2.91 -17.39
CA LYS A 34 0.94 -3.04 -18.51
C LYS A 34 -0.42 -3.56 -18.06
N TRP A 35 -0.87 -3.14 -16.88
CA TRP A 35 -2.22 -3.39 -16.42
C TRP A 35 -3.20 -2.46 -17.13
N ASP A 36 -4.43 -2.93 -17.30
CA ASP A 36 -5.51 -2.13 -17.86
C ASP A 36 -6.04 -1.18 -16.77
N VAL A 37 -5.55 0.07 -16.80
CA VAL A 37 -5.86 1.11 -15.79
C VAL A 37 -6.16 2.43 -16.48
N ALA A 38 -7.06 3.22 -15.88
CA ALA A 38 -7.38 4.55 -16.36
C ALA A 38 -6.27 5.55 -15.97
N ILE A 39 -5.75 6.28 -16.96
CA ILE A 39 -4.76 7.33 -16.75
C ILE A 39 -5.30 8.64 -17.35
N GLU A 40 -5.45 9.64 -16.48
CA GLU A 40 -5.94 10.98 -16.83
C GLU A 40 -4.94 12.02 -16.33
N ASP A 41 -4.66 13.05 -17.14
CA ASP A 41 -3.67 14.09 -16.82
C ASP A 41 -2.30 13.56 -16.34
N GLY A 42 -1.91 12.38 -16.85
CA GLY A 42 -0.65 11.71 -16.51
C GLY A 42 -0.64 11.00 -15.14
N GLY A 43 -1.78 10.85 -14.48
CA GLY A 43 -1.93 10.12 -13.22
C GLY A 43 -2.93 8.97 -13.31
N GLU A 44 -2.67 7.87 -12.61
CA GLU A 44 -3.62 6.76 -12.50
C GLU A 44 -4.58 6.99 -11.33
N ARG A 45 -5.87 6.86 -11.62
CA ARG A 45 -6.98 7.02 -10.69
C ARG A 45 -8.08 6.01 -11.00
N ASP A 46 -8.78 5.57 -9.97
CA ASP A 46 -9.97 4.73 -10.10
C ASP A 46 -11.09 5.20 -9.16
N GLN A 47 -12.25 4.54 -9.23
CA GLN A 47 -13.41 4.90 -8.41
C GLN A 47 -13.21 4.76 -6.89
N TYR A 48 -12.17 4.05 -6.44
CA TYR A 48 -11.88 3.87 -5.02
C TYR A 48 -11.07 5.04 -4.45
N ASP A 49 -10.41 5.84 -5.30
CA ASP A 49 -9.77 7.08 -4.88
C ASP A 49 -10.79 8.15 -4.45
N GLU A 50 -12.04 8.02 -4.88
CA GLU A 50 -13.17 8.88 -4.50
C GLU A 50 -13.82 8.47 -3.16
N LEU A 51 -13.39 7.35 -2.57
CA LEU A 51 -13.94 6.83 -1.30
C LEU A 51 -13.19 7.34 -0.07
N SER A 52 -12.55 8.50 -0.18
CA SER A 52 -11.76 9.11 0.89
C SER A 52 -10.74 8.14 1.52
N PRO A 53 -9.87 7.48 0.72
CA PRO A 53 -8.89 6.56 1.27
C PRO A 53 -7.80 7.25 2.10
N THR A 54 -7.10 6.48 2.92
CA THR A 54 -5.81 6.93 3.47
C THR A 54 -4.69 6.46 2.56
N TYR A 55 -3.75 7.36 2.21
CA TYR A 55 -2.55 6.99 1.47
C TYR A 55 -1.33 6.90 2.38
N ILE A 56 -0.56 5.82 2.24
CA ILE A 56 0.76 5.66 2.86
C ILE A 56 1.81 5.91 1.78
N LEU A 57 2.64 6.94 1.97
CA LEU A 57 3.63 7.37 0.97
C LEU A 57 5.05 7.24 1.53
N ALA A 58 5.93 6.55 0.80
CA ALA A 58 7.36 6.61 1.07
C ALA A 58 7.96 7.81 0.32
N THR A 59 8.65 8.68 1.06
CA THR A 59 9.34 9.84 0.51
C THR A 59 10.86 9.70 0.63
N PHE A 60 11.56 10.16 -0.42
CA PHE A 60 13.01 10.27 -0.47
C PHE A 60 13.42 11.74 -0.51
N GLY A 61 14.43 12.11 0.28
CA GLY A 61 14.87 13.50 0.43
C GLY A 61 13.80 14.46 0.99
N GLY A 62 12.68 13.93 1.50
CA GLY A 62 11.57 14.72 2.04
C GLY A 62 10.72 15.46 1.01
N GLN A 63 10.88 15.17 -0.29
CA GLN A 63 10.16 15.90 -1.35
C GLN A 63 9.65 15.01 -2.49
N ARG A 64 10.32 13.87 -2.75
CA ARG A 64 9.98 12.96 -3.84
C ARG A 64 9.24 11.74 -3.32
N VAL A 65 8.05 11.47 -3.84
CA VAL A 65 7.33 10.21 -3.59
C VAL A 65 8.03 9.08 -4.37
N VAL A 66 8.40 8.02 -3.66
CA VAL A 66 9.07 6.83 -4.21
C VAL A 66 8.33 5.53 -3.89
N GLY A 67 7.23 5.61 -3.13
CA GLY A 67 6.36 4.48 -2.88
C GLY A 67 4.98 4.94 -2.43
N CYS A 68 3.98 4.10 -2.68
CA CYS A 68 2.59 4.37 -2.37
C CYS A 68 1.86 3.07 -2.01
N ALA A 69 0.91 3.15 -1.09
CA ALA A 69 -0.18 2.21 -0.89
C ALA A 69 -1.45 3.00 -0.52
N ARG A 70 -2.61 2.48 -0.91
CA ARG A 70 -3.93 3.01 -0.57
C ARG A 70 -4.59 2.10 0.45
N LEU A 71 -5.25 2.68 1.44
CA LEU A 71 -5.95 1.99 2.51
C LEU A 71 -7.43 2.41 2.55
N LEU A 72 -8.34 1.43 2.59
CA LEU A 72 -9.78 1.62 2.75
C LEU A 72 -10.34 0.63 3.79
N PRO A 73 -11.30 1.02 4.64
CA PRO A 73 -11.98 0.07 5.54
C PRO A 73 -12.60 -1.08 4.76
N ALA A 74 -12.32 -2.33 5.17
CA ALA A 74 -12.84 -3.51 4.48
C ALA A 74 -14.36 -3.66 4.63
N SER A 75 -14.97 -3.00 5.61
CA SER A 75 -16.43 -2.91 5.80
C SER A 75 -17.12 -2.05 4.73
N GLY A 76 -16.38 -1.26 3.96
CA GLY A 76 -16.87 -0.47 2.85
C GLY A 76 -16.64 -1.13 1.48
N PRO A 77 -16.84 -0.39 0.38
CA PRO A 77 -16.52 -0.87 -0.96
C PRO A 77 -15.03 -1.18 -1.13
N THR A 78 -14.69 -2.42 -1.45
CA THR A 78 -13.30 -2.87 -1.66
C THR A 78 -13.04 -3.30 -3.10
N MET A 79 -11.75 -3.30 -3.49
CA MET A 79 -11.32 -3.91 -4.75
C MET A 79 -11.54 -5.41 -4.74
N LEU A 80 -11.27 -6.08 -3.63
CA LEU A 80 -11.45 -7.52 -3.48
C LEU A 80 -12.87 -7.96 -3.77
N GLU A 81 -13.90 -7.24 -3.29
CA GLU A 81 -15.28 -7.63 -3.54
C GLU A 81 -15.83 -7.15 -4.89
N ARG A 82 -15.46 -5.94 -5.32
CA ARG A 82 -16.09 -5.32 -6.51
C ARG A 82 -15.31 -5.48 -7.81
N THR A 83 -13.98 -5.59 -7.73
CA THR A 83 -13.10 -5.73 -8.91
C THR A 83 -12.54 -7.14 -9.05
N PHE A 84 -12.22 -7.80 -7.93
CA PHE A 84 -11.57 -9.11 -7.93
C PHE A 84 -12.28 -10.20 -7.10
N PRO A 85 -13.63 -10.31 -7.12
CA PRO A 85 -14.34 -11.30 -6.31
C PRO A 85 -13.90 -12.75 -6.62
N GLN A 86 -13.44 -13.01 -7.84
CA GLN A 86 -12.90 -14.32 -8.25
C GLN A 86 -11.65 -14.76 -7.48
N LEU A 87 -10.97 -13.86 -6.76
CA LEU A 87 -9.83 -14.21 -5.90
C LEU A 87 -10.26 -14.71 -4.51
N LEU A 88 -11.54 -14.61 -4.18
CA LEU A 88 -12.11 -15.01 -2.89
C LEU A 88 -12.77 -16.38 -3.06
N ALA A 89 -12.45 -17.34 -2.19
CA ALA A 89 -12.98 -18.70 -2.30
C ALA A 89 -14.52 -18.75 -2.28
N THR A 90 -15.16 -17.85 -1.53
CA THR A 90 -16.62 -17.73 -1.43
C THR A 90 -17.20 -16.62 -2.31
N GLY A 91 -16.35 -15.89 -3.05
CA GLY A 91 -16.76 -14.69 -3.80
C GLY A 91 -17.03 -13.44 -2.95
N SER A 92 -16.87 -13.53 -1.62
CA SER A 92 -17.11 -12.44 -0.67
C SER A 92 -15.99 -12.31 0.35
N LEU A 93 -15.69 -11.09 0.75
CA LEU A 93 -14.70 -10.81 1.78
C LEU A 93 -15.51 -10.73 3.07
N SER A 94 -15.49 -11.77 3.92
CA SER A 94 -16.22 -11.77 5.20
C SER A 94 -15.67 -10.71 6.16
N ALA A 95 -15.93 -9.44 5.85
CA ALA A 95 -15.22 -8.30 6.38
C ALA A 95 -15.64 -8.02 7.82
N THR A 96 -14.64 -7.72 8.65
CA THR A 96 -14.84 -7.25 10.02
C THR A 96 -14.44 -5.79 10.12
N THR A 97 -14.86 -5.11 11.18
CA THR A 97 -14.46 -3.72 11.45
C THR A 97 -12.98 -3.58 11.77
N ALA A 98 -12.28 -4.68 12.07
CA ALA A 98 -10.85 -4.71 12.35
C ALA A 98 -9.99 -4.89 11.08
N MET A 99 -10.62 -5.09 9.92
CA MET A 99 -9.96 -5.27 8.63
C MET A 99 -9.85 -3.96 7.82
N ILE A 100 -8.67 -3.76 7.22
CA ILE A 100 -8.40 -2.70 6.23
C ILE A 100 -7.95 -3.32 4.90
N GLU A 101 -8.52 -2.90 3.78
CA GLU A 101 -8.01 -3.25 2.46
C GLU A 101 -6.80 -2.39 2.10
N SER A 102 -5.69 -3.03 1.72
CA SER A 102 -4.57 -2.38 1.04
C SER A 102 -4.61 -2.65 -0.46
N SER A 103 -4.49 -1.58 -1.25
CA SER A 103 -4.43 -1.63 -2.71
C SER A 103 -3.39 -0.65 -3.25
N ARG A 104 -3.13 -0.70 -4.57
CA ARG A 104 -2.21 0.22 -5.26
C ARG A 104 -0.81 0.31 -4.65
N PHE A 105 -0.31 -0.80 -4.08
CA PHE A 105 1.07 -0.88 -3.63
C PHE A 105 2.03 -0.74 -4.82
N CYS A 106 2.90 0.27 -4.78
CA CYS A 106 3.96 0.40 -5.75
C CYS A 106 5.18 1.12 -5.16
N VAL A 107 6.34 0.81 -5.73
CA VAL A 107 7.61 1.48 -5.43
C VAL A 107 8.31 1.86 -6.74
N ASP A 108 9.00 2.99 -6.70
CA ASP A 108 9.81 3.49 -7.80
C ASP A 108 11.07 2.62 -7.92
N THR A 109 11.15 1.87 -9.03
CA THR A 109 12.28 0.99 -9.34
C THR A 109 13.33 1.67 -10.22
N THR A 110 13.12 2.93 -10.62
CA THR A 110 14.02 3.70 -11.48
C THR A 110 15.12 4.44 -10.71
N LEU A 111 15.17 4.28 -9.38
CA LEU A 111 16.23 4.86 -8.56
C LEU A 111 17.61 4.32 -8.99
N PRO A 112 18.64 5.16 -9.17
CA PRO A 112 19.90 4.81 -9.86
C PRO A 112 20.57 3.53 -9.34
N THR A 113 20.86 2.62 -10.28
CA THR A 113 21.19 1.17 -10.17
C THR A 113 22.52 0.77 -9.50
N GLY A 114 23.09 1.60 -8.63
CA GLY A 114 24.28 1.26 -7.83
C GLY A 114 23.93 0.56 -6.51
N ARG A 115 23.88 1.33 -5.41
CA ARG A 115 23.32 0.93 -4.09
C ARG A 115 21.80 0.62 -4.12
N ALA A 116 21.26 0.31 -5.31
CA ALA A 116 19.84 0.36 -5.67
C ALA A 116 19.02 -0.83 -5.19
N GLY A 117 19.55 -2.06 -5.27
CA GLY A 117 18.86 -3.23 -4.73
C GLY A 117 18.57 -3.06 -3.24
N ARG A 118 19.51 -2.45 -2.50
CA ARG A 118 19.35 -2.09 -1.09
C ARG A 118 18.33 -0.97 -0.88
N GLN A 119 18.27 0.03 -1.77
CA GLN A 119 17.30 1.13 -1.67
C GLN A 119 15.88 0.70 -2.01
N LEU A 120 15.67 -0.11 -3.05
CA LEU A 120 14.35 -0.67 -3.39
C LEU A 120 13.85 -1.59 -2.29
N HIS A 121 14.73 -2.43 -1.76
CA HIS A 121 14.43 -3.27 -0.61
C HIS A 121 14.09 -2.42 0.62
N LEU A 122 14.85 -1.35 0.88
CA LEU A 122 14.58 -0.41 1.96
C LEU A 122 13.23 0.30 1.79
N ALA A 123 12.89 0.78 0.59
CA ALA A 123 11.59 1.40 0.31
C ALA A 123 10.44 0.43 0.57
N THR A 124 10.59 -0.80 0.10
CA THR A 124 9.58 -1.86 0.27
C THR A 124 9.37 -2.18 1.75
N LEU A 125 10.45 -2.40 2.51
CA LEU A 125 10.37 -2.64 3.96
C LEU A 125 9.82 -1.43 4.72
N THR A 126 10.24 -0.22 4.35
CA THR A 126 9.71 1.03 4.94
C THR A 126 8.21 1.16 4.70
N MET A 127 7.73 0.82 3.50
CA MET A 127 6.31 0.80 3.16
C MET A 127 5.54 -0.24 3.97
N PHE A 128 6.06 -1.47 4.10
CA PHE A 128 5.42 -2.50 4.93
C PHE A 128 5.31 -2.04 6.39
N ALA A 129 6.39 -1.50 6.95
CA ALA A 129 6.38 -0.96 8.31
C ALA A 129 5.35 0.17 8.46
N GLY A 130 5.26 1.09 7.48
CA GLY A 130 4.29 2.18 7.49
C GLY A 130 2.84 1.74 7.42
N ILE A 131 2.54 0.72 6.60
CA ILE A 131 1.20 0.14 6.52
C ILE A 131 0.83 -0.49 7.87
N ILE A 132 1.70 -1.32 8.44
CA ILE A 132 1.43 -2.01 9.71
C ILE A 132 1.31 -1.01 10.87
N GLU A 133 2.23 -0.05 10.97
CA GLU A 133 2.21 0.98 12.02
C GLU A 133 0.91 1.78 11.98
N TRP A 134 0.51 2.25 10.79
CA TRP A 134 -0.72 3.00 10.64
C TRP A 134 -1.95 2.15 10.94
N SER A 135 -2.00 0.90 10.46
CA SER A 135 -3.11 -0.02 10.75
C SER A 135 -3.31 -0.21 12.25
N MET A 136 -2.23 -0.55 12.98
CA MET A 136 -2.29 -0.71 14.44
C MET A 136 -2.74 0.56 15.16
N ALA A 137 -2.19 1.72 14.76
CA ALA A 137 -2.53 3.00 15.37
C ALA A 137 -4.01 3.40 15.18
N ASN A 138 -4.68 2.84 14.17
CA ASN A 138 -6.09 3.11 13.86
C ASN A 138 -7.02 1.94 14.22
N GLY A 139 -6.53 0.97 15.01
CA GLY A 139 -7.35 -0.13 15.52
C GLY A 139 -7.59 -1.28 14.55
N TYR A 140 -6.86 -1.35 13.43
CA TYR A 140 -6.90 -2.47 12.51
C TYR A 140 -5.82 -3.50 12.89
N ASP A 141 -6.22 -4.76 13.02
CA ASP A 141 -5.32 -5.90 13.27
C ASP A 141 -5.17 -6.82 12.04
N GLU A 142 -5.98 -6.60 11.01
CA GLU A 142 -5.99 -7.39 9.78
C GLU A 142 -5.91 -6.49 8.53
N ILE A 143 -4.99 -6.83 7.62
CA ILE A 143 -4.86 -6.20 6.31
C ILE A 143 -5.22 -7.21 5.24
N VAL A 144 -6.14 -6.86 4.35
CA VAL A 144 -6.53 -7.70 3.20
C VAL A 144 -6.07 -7.05 1.90
N THR A 145 -5.62 -7.84 0.94
CA THR A 145 -5.10 -7.30 -0.32
C THR A 145 -5.25 -8.26 -1.47
N ALA A 146 -5.48 -7.72 -2.67
CA ALA A 146 -5.26 -8.41 -3.93
C ALA A 146 -3.86 -8.08 -4.45
N THR A 147 -3.07 -9.10 -4.76
CA THR A 147 -1.70 -8.92 -5.26
C THR A 147 -1.33 -10.04 -6.24
N ASP A 148 -0.12 -10.02 -6.79
CA ASP A 148 0.36 -11.11 -7.63
C ASP A 148 1.26 -12.11 -6.87
N LEU A 149 1.44 -13.30 -7.46
CA LEU A 149 2.32 -14.33 -6.87
C LEU A 149 3.78 -13.89 -6.74
N ARG A 150 4.24 -12.86 -7.48
CA ARG A 150 5.60 -12.33 -7.33
C ARG A 150 5.69 -11.54 -6.03
N PHE A 151 4.70 -10.71 -5.76
CA PHE A 151 4.62 -9.89 -4.57
C PHE A 151 4.34 -10.70 -3.30
N GLU A 152 3.51 -11.74 -3.37
CA GLU A 152 3.34 -12.72 -2.29
C GLU A 152 4.69 -13.31 -1.84
N ARG A 153 5.57 -13.66 -2.79
CA ARG A 153 6.91 -14.16 -2.46
C ARG A 153 7.78 -13.10 -1.80
N ILE A 154 7.62 -11.82 -2.14
CA ILE A 154 8.33 -10.70 -1.50
C ILE A 154 7.87 -10.57 -0.05
N LEU A 155 6.56 -10.56 0.19
CA LEU A 155 5.96 -10.54 1.53
C LEU A 155 6.49 -11.69 2.40
N LYS A 156 6.45 -12.92 1.89
CA LYS A 156 6.99 -14.11 2.58
C LYS A 156 8.48 -13.98 2.92
N ARG A 157 9.30 -13.47 1.99
CA ARG A 157 10.74 -13.27 2.20
C ARG A 157 11.04 -12.16 3.21
N ALA A 158 10.17 -11.16 3.32
CA ALA A 158 10.28 -10.10 4.32
C ALA A 158 9.85 -10.55 5.74
N GLY A 159 9.38 -11.79 5.91
CA GLY A 159 8.90 -12.29 7.21
C GLY A 159 7.47 -11.86 7.55
N TRP A 160 6.74 -11.32 6.58
CA TRP A 160 5.35 -10.90 6.70
C TRP A 160 4.47 -11.70 5.73
N PRO A 161 4.28 -13.01 5.99
CA PRO A 161 3.57 -13.89 5.08
C PRO A 161 2.08 -13.56 5.06
N MET A 162 1.51 -13.72 3.88
CA MET A 162 0.08 -13.66 3.63
C MET A 162 -0.54 -15.06 3.74
N THR A 163 -1.73 -15.15 4.33
CA THR A 163 -2.59 -16.33 4.22
C THR A 163 -3.60 -16.09 3.11
N ARG A 164 -3.71 -17.03 2.16
CA ARG A 164 -4.57 -16.85 0.99
C ARG A 164 -6.05 -16.94 1.35
N LEU A 165 -6.87 -16.12 0.71
CA LEU A 165 -8.34 -16.10 0.83
C LEU A 165 -9.03 -16.89 -0.31
N GLY A 166 -8.25 -17.36 -1.28
CA GLY A 166 -8.69 -18.18 -2.41
C GLY A 166 -7.50 -18.65 -3.22
N GLU A 167 -7.79 -19.45 -4.26
CA GLU A 167 -6.75 -19.94 -5.16
C GLU A 167 -6.25 -18.83 -6.10
N PRO A 168 -4.99 -18.88 -6.56
CA PRO A 168 -4.50 -17.91 -7.52
C PRO A 168 -5.25 -17.99 -8.86
N VAL A 169 -5.55 -16.82 -9.44
CA VAL A 169 -6.30 -16.70 -10.70
C VAL A 169 -5.51 -15.86 -11.71
N ALA A 170 -5.54 -16.25 -12.99
CA ALA A 170 -4.98 -15.44 -14.06
C ALA A 170 -5.84 -14.17 -14.28
N ILE A 171 -5.24 -13.00 -14.14
CA ILE A 171 -5.89 -11.70 -14.34
C ILE A 171 -4.96 -10.84 -15.20
N GLY A 172 -5.44 -10.45 -16.38
CA GLY A 172 -4.64 -9.72 -17.37
C GLY A 172 -3.37 -10.51 -17.73
N ASN A 173 -2.21 -9.93 -17.44
CA ASN A 173 -0.90 -10.50 -17.75
C ASN A 173 -0.17 -11.13 -16.54
N THR A 174 -0.87 -11.33 -15.42
CA THR A 174 -0.29 -11.88 -14.19
C THR A 174 -1.18 -12.95 -13.56
N VAL A 175 -0.63 -13.65 -12.56
CA VAL A 175 -1.40 -14.55 -11.70
C VAL A 175 -1.57 -13.86 -10.35
N ALA A 176 -2.80 -13.45 -10.09
CA ALA A 176 -3.22 -12.73 -8.91
C ALA A 176 -3.68 -13.68 -7.80
N VAL A 177 -3.62 -13.22 -6.56
CA VAL A 177 -4.07 -13.93 -5.36
C VAL A 177 -4.57 -12.89 -4.35
N ALA A 178 -5.63 -13.23 -3.63
CA ALA A 178 -6.07 -12.46 -2.48
C ALA A 178 -5.55 -13.09 -1.19
N GLY A 179 -5.26 -12.28 -0.19
CA GLY A 179 -4.94 -12.81 1.12
C GLY A 179 -4.97 -11.79 2.24
N HIS A 180 -4.90 -12.31 3.47
CA HIS A 180 -4.83 -11.56 4.70
C HIS A 180 -3.41 -11.53 5.24
N LEU A 181 -3.03 -10.40 5.85
CA LEU A 181 -1.77 -10.15 6.54
C LEU A 181 -2.05 -9.58 7.93
N PRO A 182 -1.30 -9.99 8.96
CA PRO A 182 -1.46 -9.43 10.30
C PRO A 182 -0.93 -7.99 10.39
N ALA A 183 -1.68 -7.11 11.05
CA ALA A 183 -1.21 -5.81 11.52
C ALA A 183 -0.93 -5.90 13.03
N ASP A 184 0.25 -6.43 13.37
CA ASP A 184 0.66 -6.59 14.76
C ASP A 184 2.11 -6.13 15.00
N ARG A 185 2.47 -5.97 16.27
CA ARG A 185 3.81 -5.52 16.69
C ARG A 185 4.91 -6.44 16.17
N LYS A 186 4.67 -7.75 16.18
CA LYS A 186 5.63 -8.77 15.74
C LYS A 186 5.93 -8.65 14.25
N SER A 187 4.92 -8.35 13.44
CA SER A 187 5.03 -8.15 12.00
C SER A 187 5.73 -6.84 11.70
N PHE A 188 5.38 -5.77 12.42
CA PHE A 188 6.08 -4.49 12.35
C PHE A 188 7.59 -4.65 12.61
N GLU A 189 7.97 -5.27 13.73
CA GLU A 189 9.38 -5.46 14.11
C GLU A 189 10.19 -6.26 13.08
N ARG A 190 9.55 -7.22 12.39
CA ARG A 190 10.21 -8.01 11.33
C ARG A 190 10.54 -7.20 10.08
N VAL A 191 9.64 -6.30 9.68
CA VAL A 191 9.78 -5.54 8.44
C VAL A 191 10.37 -4.15 8.66
N CYS A 192 10.40 -3.65 9.91
CA CYS A 192 10.87 -2.33 10.24
C CYS A 192 12.38 -2.19 9.96
N PRO A 193 12.77 -1.37 8.97
CA PRO A 193 14.18 -1.23 8.64
C PRO A 193 14.90 -0.29 9.62
N PRO A 194 16.23 -0.42 9.79
CA PRO A 194 17.02 0.52 10.58
C PRO A 194 16.85 1.97 10.08
N GLY A 195 16.58 2.89 11.02
CA GLY A 195 16.37 4.30 10.70
C GLY A 195 15.01 4.60 10.09
N TYR A 196 14.03 3.70 10.24
CA TYR A 196 12.62 3.96 9.96
C TYR A 196 12.14 5.24 10.65
N ARG A 197 11.34 6.02 9.93
CA ARG A 197 10.69 7.23 10.42
C ARG A 197 9.33 7.35 9.74
N SER A 198 8.33 7.76 10.50
CA SER A 198 7.00 8.11 10.01
C SER A 198 6.56 9.47 10.54
N ILE A 199 5.74 10.14 9.75
CA ILE A 199 4.89 11.24 10.18
C ILE A 199 3.46 10.72 10.05
N ILE A 200 2.87 10.38 11.20
CA ILE A 200 1.45 10.14 11.32
C ILE A 200 0.87 11.48 11.77
N ALA A 201 0.08 12.11 10.91
CA ALA A 201 -0.61 13.32 11.29
C ALA A 201 -1.90 12.91 12.01
N ASP A 202 -2.09 13.39 13.25
CA ASP A 202 -3.36 13.22 13.97
C ASP A 202 -4.45 14.14 13.40
N ASP A 203 -5.71 13.92 13.78
CA ASP A 203 -6.90 14.71 13.39
C ASP A 203 -6.72 16.25 13.52
N ASN A 204 -5.73 16.74 14.28
CA ASN A 204 -5.38 18.15 14.45
C ASN A 204 -4.24 18.63 13.54
N GLY A 205 -3.81 17.84 12.56
CA GLY A 205 -2.77 18.22 11.60
C GLY A 205 -1.38 18.41 12.21
N ARG A 206 -1.15 17.95 13.45
CA ARG A 206 0.17 17.99 14.10
C ARG A 206 0.97 16.74 13.74
N PRO A 207 2.22 16.87 13.27
CA PRO A 207 3.06 15.71 13.01
C PRO A 207 3.46 15.05 14.33
N LEU A 208 2.85 13.90 14.65
CA LEU A 208 3.37 13.03 15.70
C LEU A 208 4.55 12.26 15.11
N ARG A 209 5.75 12.58 15.59
CA ARG A 209 6.92 11.74 15.36
C ARG A 209 6.78 10.52 16.27
N SER A 210 6.49 9.35 15.69
CA SER A 210 6.59 8.09 16.42
C SER A 210 8.08 7.81 16.70
N ALA A 211 8.43 7.66 17.99
CA ALA A 211 9.77 7.27 18.40
C ALA A 211 9.93 5.76 18.17
N ALA A 212 10.91 5.41 17.34
CA ALA A 212 11.35 4.03 17.10
C ALA A 212 11.71 3.30 18.39
#